data_AF-A0A7C0W1N8-F1
#
_entry.id   AF-A0A7C0W1N8-F1
#
_cell.length_a   1.000
_cell.length_b   1.000
_cell.length_c   1.000
_cell.angle_alpha   90.00
_cell.angle_beta   90.00
_cell.angle_gamma   90.00
#
_symmetry.space_group_name_H-M   'P 1'
#
loop_
_entity.id
_entity.type
_entity.pdbx_description
1 polymer ?
#
loop_
_entity_poly.entity_id
_entity_poly.type
_entity_poly.pdbx_seq_one_letter_code
_entity_poly.pdbx_strand_id
1 'polypeptide(L)'
;ITPQEIKQLQEIIAESEQSLREGSLKEIFKLNKKFHQVIEKNSNNKELLFLLDDVYKRSRERFSEILSRKKRQKESIEEHKVILEALIKKDEELAEQLMKKHIENGREDLLQQIELQENNRERG
;
A
#
# COMPACT_ATOMS: atom_id res chain seq x y z
N ILE A 1 15.52 9.60 6.62
CA ILE A 1 14.21 10.16 7.01
C ILE A 1 14.38 11.27 8.05
N THR A 2 13.73 12.40 7.85
CA THR A 2 13.80 13.62 8.67
C THR A 2 12.57 13.76 9.56
N PRO A 3 12.59 14.59 10.63
CA PRO A 3 11.41 14.87 11.44
C PRO A 3 10.22 15.41 10.64
N GLN A 4 10.49 16.21 9.60
CA GLN A 4 9.45 16.73 8.71
C GLN A 4 8.79 15.62 7.90
N GLU A 5 9.56 14.66 7.40
CA GLU A 5 9.03 13.51 6.66
C GLU A 5 8.25 12.56 7.57
N ILE A 6 8.69 12.35 8.81
CA ILE A 6 7.91 11.62 9.82
C ILE A 6 6.54 12.27 10.02
N LYS A 7 6.50 13.60 10.18
CA LYS A 7 5.23 14.33 10.30
C LYS A 7 4.34 14.16 9.06
N GLN A 8 4.92 14.23 7.87
CA GLN A 8 4.17 14.00 6.63
C GLN A 8 3.60 12.58 6.55
N LEU A 9 4.34 11.55 6.97
CA LEU A 9 3.84 10.18 7.01
C LEU A 9 2.69 10.02 8.02
N GLN A 10 2.77 10.67 9.18
CA GLN A 10 1.68 10.70 10.17
C GLN A 10 0.41 11.32 9.59
N GLU A 11 0.53 12.47 8.91
CA GLU A 11 -0.58 13.15 8.25
C GLU A 11 -1.22 12.26 7.17
N ILE A 12 -0.40 11.60 6.33
CA ILE A 12 -0.87 10.68 5.29
C ILE A 12 -1.66 9.51 5.89
N ILE A 13 -1.19 8.92 6.99
CA ILE A 13 -1.91 7.82 7.66
C ILE A 13 -3.24 8.31 8.22
N ALA A 14 -3.26 9.46 8.90
CA ALA A 14 -4.49 10.02 9.46
C ALA A 14 -5.53 10.35 8.37
N GLU A 15 -5.10 10.94 7.25
CA GLU A 15 -5.95 11.19 6.08
C GLU A 15 -6.46 9.87 5.46
N SER A 16 -5.64 8.82 5.47
CA SER A 16 -6.01 7.51 4.92
C SER A 16 -7.09 6.85 5.78
N GLU A 17 -6.97 6.93 7.11
CA GLU A 17 -8.00 6.44 8.03
C GLU A 17 -9.32 7.20 7.88
N GLN A 18 -9.26 8.52 7.71
CA GLN A 18 -10.46 9.34 7.46
C GLN A 18 -11.11 8.93 6.13
N SER A 19 -10.32 8.81 5.07
CA SER A 19 -10.80 8.39 3.75
C SER A 19 -11.41 6.99 3.79
N LEU A 20 -10.87 6.07 4.61
CA LEU A 20 -11.43 4.74 4.84
C LEU A 20 -12.81 4.79 5.52
N ARG A 21 -13.01 5.72 6.48
CA ARG A 21 -14.31 5.94 7.13
C ARG A 21 -15.34 6.49 6.15
N GLU A 22 -14.93 7.41 5.29
CA GLU A 22 -15.78 8.04 4.27
C GLU A 22 -16.07 7.13 3.07
N GLY A 23 -15.34 6.02 2.91
CA GLY A 23 -15.46 5.13 1.75
C GLY A 23 -14.78 5.68 0.50
N SER A 24 -13.91 6.67 0.64
CA SER A 24 -13.20 7.37 -0.43
C SER A 24 -11.99 6.56 -0.93
N LEU A 25 -12.23 5.39 -1.52
CA LEU A 25 -11.19 4.45 -1.94
C LEU A 25 -10.15 5.04 -2.90
N LYS A 26 -10.59 5.96 -3.79
CA LYS A 26 -9.70 6.69 -4.71
C LYS A 26 -8.69 7.56 -3.96
N GLU A 27 -9.12 8.19 -2.87
CA GLU A 27 -8.23 9.02 -2.06
C GLU A 27 -7.26 8.16 -1.25
N ILE A 28 -7.71 7.03 -0.69
CA ILE A 28 -6.82 6.09 0.00
C ILE A 28 -5.71 5.60 -0.95
N PHE A 29 -6.05 5.25 -2.19
CA PHE A 29 -5.06 4.83 -3.18
C PHE A 29 -4.00 5.91 -3.47
N LYS A 30 -4.44 7.17 -3.59
CA LYS A 30 -3.56 8.32 -3.79
C LYS A 30 -2.66 8.56 -2.57
N LEU A 31 -3.21 8.41 -1.36
CA LEU A 31 -2.47 8.54 -0.11
C LEU A 31 -1.44 7.42 0.08
N ASN A 32 -1.80 6.19 -0.27
CA ASN A 32 -0.86 5.05 -0.31
C ASN A 32 0.33 5.37 -1.22
N LYS A 33 0.08 5.89 -2.43
CA LYS A 33 1.17 6.30 -3.34
C LYS A 33 2.07 7.38 -2.72
N LYS A 34 1.47 8.39 -2.06
CA LYS A 34 2.23 9.44 -1.39
C LYS A 34 3.09 8.88 -0.25
N PHE A 35 2.57 7.94 0.54
CA PHE A 35 3.31 7.27 1.62
C PHE A 35 4.61 6.64 1.08
N HIS A 36 4.50 5.84 0.02
CA HIS A 36 5.66 5.22 -0.63
C HIS A 36 6.63 6.26 -1.19
N GLN A 37 6.14 7.33 -1.83
CA GLN A 37 6.99 8.39 -2.37
C GLN A 37 7.82 9.13 -1.31
N VAL A 38 7.31 9.29 -0.09
CA VAL A 38 8.06 9.91 1.02
C VAL A 38 9.19 8.99 1.49
N ILE A 39 8.93 7.68 1.56
CA ILE A 39 9.93 6.68 1.97
C ILE A 39 10.99 6.45 0.89
N GLU A 40 10.59 6.33 -0.38
CA GLU A 40 11.49 6.09 -1.52
C GLU A 40 12.52 7.20 -1.69
N LYS A 41 12.14 8.47 -1.46
CA LYS A 41 13.10 9.60 -1.48
C LYS A 41 14.25 9.43 -0.49
N ASN A 42 14.07 8.57 0.52
CA ASN A 42 15.03 8.29 1.58
C ASN A 42 15.63 6.88 1.51
N SER A 43 15.12 5.99 0.66
CA SER A 43 15.60 4.61 0.54
C SER A 43 16.32 4.44 -0.80
N ASN A 44 17.50 3.82 -0.81
CA ASN A 44 18.16 3.39 -2.05
C ASN A 44 17.41 2.26 -2.78
N ASN A 45 16.20 1.92 -2.33
CA ASN A 45 15.41 0.79 -2.79
C ASN A 45 14.36 1.26 -3.81
N LYS A 46 14.73 1.23 -5.10
CA LYS A 46 13.88 1.63 -6.23
C LYS A 46 12.89 0.53 -6.66
N GLU A 47 12.87 -0.63 -6.00
CA GLU A 47 12.09 -1.80 -6.42
C GLU A 47 10.58 -1.68 -6.17
N LEU A 48 10.15 -0.79 -5.26
CA LEU A 48 8.78 -0.76 -4.76
C LEU A 48 7.74 -0.35 -5.82
N LEU A 49 8.12 0.56 -6.73
CA LEU A 49 7.28 1.00 -7.84
C LEU A 49 7.22 -0.01 -9.00
N PHE A 50 8.20 -0.90 -9.15
CA PHE A 50 8.31 -1.72 -10.37
C PHE A 50 7.33 -2.90 -10.40
N LEU A 51 7.06 -3.51 -9.24
CA LEU A 51 6.09 -4.62 -9.14
C LEU A 51 4.64 -4.17 -9.33
N LEU A 52 4.34 -2.91 -9.04
CA LEU A 52 3.02 -2.35 -9.28
C LEU A 52 2.89 -1.84 -10.72
N ASP A 53 3.90 -1.16 -11.31
CA ASP A 53 3.69 -0.42 -12.57
C ASP A 53 3.47 -1.31 -13.81
N ASP A 54 4.16 -2.45 -13.94
CA ASP A 54 4.03 -3.30 -15.14
C ASP A 54 2.77 -4.19 -15.10
N VAL A 55 2.37 -4.62 -13.91
CA VAL A 55 1.11 -5.35 -13.66
C VAL A 55 -0.10 -4.40 -13.68
N TYR A 56 0.01 -3.18 -13.11
CA TYR A 56 -1.04 -2.15 -13.18
C TYR A 56 -1.32 -1.67 -14.60
N LYS A 57 -0.29 -1.52 -15.45
CA LYS A 57 -0.47 -0.92 -16.77
C LYS A 57 -1.33 -1.76 -17.71
N ARG A 58 -1.32 -3.08 -17.56
CA ARG A 58 -2.05 -4.00 -18.46
C ARG A 58 -3.52 -4.24 -18.05
N SER A 59 -3.94 -3.88 -16.83
CA SER A 59 -5.34 -4.05 -16.39
C SER A 59 -5.78 -3.03 -15.32
N ARG A 60 -5.42 -1.75 -15.52
CA ARG A 60 -5.52 -0.68 -14.51
C ARG A 60 -6.88 -0.60 -13.80
N GLU A 61 -7.97 -0.79 -14.53
CA GLU A 61 -9.33 -0.76 -13.99
C GLU A 61 -9.62 -1.98 -13.10
N ARG A 62 -9.32 -3.18 -13.58
CA ARG A 62 -9.51 -4.45 -12.86
C ARG A 62 -8.65 -4.54 -11.60
N PHE A 63 -7.39 -4.11 -11.67
CA PHE A 63 -6.49 -4.06 -10.51
C PHE A 63 -6.94 -3.02 -9.49
N SER A 64 -7.39 -1.84 -9.96
CA SER A 64 -7.93 -0.81 -9.08
C SER A 64 -9.15 -1.31 -8.32
N GLU A 65 -10.08 -2.03 -8.94
CA GLU A 65 -11.25 -2.59 -8.23
C GLU A 65 -10.85 -3.60 -7.15
N ILE A 66 -9.92 -4.49 -7.48
CA ILE A 66 -9.44 -5.53 -6.56
C ILE A 66 -8.69 -4.93 -5.36
N LEU A 67 -7.73 -4.05 -5.63
CA LEU A 67 -6.91 -3.47 -4.57
C LEU A 67 -7.66 -2.39 -3.79
N SER A 68 -8.68 -1.76 -4.37
CA SER A 68 -9.53 -0.79 -3.66
C SER A 68 -10.50 -1.43 -2.65
N ARG A 69 -10.49 -2.74 -2.48
CA ARG A 69 -11.32 -3.40 -1.47
C ARG A 69 -11.05 -2.83 -0.07
N LYS A 70 -12.13 -2.44 0.61
CA LYS A 70 -12.08 -1.84 1.96
C LYS A 70 -11.26 -2.66 2.95
N LYS A 71 -11.29 -3.99 2.85
CA LYS A 71 -10.48 -4.90 3.67
C LYS A 71 -8.98 -4.68 3.46
N ARG A 72 -8.49 -4.79 2.22
CA ARG A 72 -7.08 -4.60 1.89
C ARG A 72 -6.59 -3.20 2.22
N GLN A 73 -7.41 -2.18 1.95
CA GLN A 73 -7.08 -0.79 2.29
C GLN A 73 -6.92 -0.60 3.81
N LYS A 74 -7.79 -1.21 4.62
CA LYS A 74 -7.65 -1.20 6.07
C LYS A 74 -6.35 -1.86 6.53
N GLU A 75 -6.05 -3.05 6.02
CA GLU A 75 -4.82 -3.79 6.35
C GLU A 75 -3.56 -3.00 5.96
N SER A 76 -3.57 -2.36 4.79
CA SER A 76 -2.48 -1.51 4.30
C SER A 76 -2.20 -0.34 5.24
N ILE A 77 -3.25 0.31 5.76
CA ILE A 77 -3.12 1.43 6.69
C ILE A 77 -2.51 0.96 8.03
N GLU A 78 -2.91 -0.21 8.52
CA GLU A 78 -2.30 -0.77 9.73
C GLU A 78 -0.83 -1.15 9.52
N GLU A 79 -0.49 -1.73 8.37
CA GLU A 79 0.90 -2.01 7.99
C GLU A 79 1.75 -0.73 7.94
N HIS A 80 1.22 0.35 7.37
CA HIS A 80 1.89 1.66 7.32
C HIS A 80 2.20 2.22 8.71
N LYS A 81 1.30 2.05 9.69
CA LYS A 81 1.53 2.49 11.07
C LYS A 81 2.72 1.80 11.68
N VAL A 82 2.80 0.47 11.54
CA VAL A 82 3.90 -0.33 12.12
C VAL A 82 5.24 0.01 11.43
N ILE A 83 5.22 0.22 10.10
CA ILE A 83 6.39 0.71 9.35
C ILE A 83 6.84 2.07 9.90
N LEU A 84 5.91 3.00 10.09
CA LEU A 84 6.21 4.34 10.61
C LEU A 84 6.79 4.28 12.03
N GLU A 85 6.30 3.41 12.89
CA GLU A 85 6.86 3.21 14.23
C GLU A 85 8.33 2.76 14.18
N ALA A 86 8.67 1.83 13.29
CA ALA A 86 10.07 1.40 13.09
C ALA A 86 10.95 2.57 12.60
N LEU A 87 10.44 3.38 11.66
CA LEU A 87 11.12 4.58 11.16
C LEU A 87 11.34 5.63 12.27
N ILE A 88 10.35 5.85 13.15
CA ILE A 88 10.46 6.76 14.31
C ILE A 88 11.54 6.28 15.27
N LYS A 89 11.60 4.96 15.52
CA LYS A 89 12.62 4.33 16.37
C LYS A 89 14.00 4.26 15.72
N LYS A 90 14.14 4.67 14.46
CA LYS A 90 15.35 4.56 13.64
C LYS A 90 15.84 3.11 13.50
N ASP A 91 14.92 2.17 13.49
CA ASP A 91 15.19 0.75 13.25
C ASP A 91 15.05 0.47 11.75
N GLU A 92 16.12 0.71 11.00
CA GLU A 92 16.12 0.64 9.54
C GLU A 92 15.89 -0.79 9.03
N GLU A 93 16.47 -1.78 9.71
CA GLU A 93 16.31 -3.20 9.34
C GLU A 93 14.85 -3.65 9.50
N LEU A 94 14.23 -3.31 10.65
CA LEU A 94 12.83 -3.63 10.88
C LEU A 94 11.92 -2.89 9.90
N ALA A 95 12.17 -1.61 9.62
CA ALA A 95 11.39 -0.84 8.65
C ALA A 95 11.45 -1.46 7.25
N GLU A 96 12.62 -1.95 6.82
CA GLU A 96 12.79 -2.64 5.54
C GLU A 96 12.03 -3.97 5.51
N GLN A 97 12.15 -4.79 6.56
CA GLN A 97 11.45 -6.07 6.68
C GLN A 97 9.92 -5.88 6.63
N LEU A 98 9.41 -4.89 7.36
CA LEU A 98 7.98 -4.57 7.39
C LEU A 98 7.48 -4.06 6.03
N MET A 99 8.27 -3.23 5.34
CA MET A 99 7.92 -2.76 4.00
C MET A 99 7.88 -3.93 3.00
N LYS A 100 8.87 -4.83 3.03
CA LYS A 100 8.88 -6.04 2.20
C LYS A 100 7.61 -6.87 2.40
N LYS A 101 7.26 -7.14 3.66
CA LYS A 101 6.05 -7.87 4.02
C LYS A 101 4.77 -7.16 3.55
N HIS A 102 4.70 -5.83 3.67
CA HIS A 102 3.56 -5.04 3.19
C HIS A 102 3.31 -5.21 1.67
N ILE A 103 4.38 -5.27 0.88
CA ILE A 103 4.30 -5.51 -0.58
C ILE A 103 3.83 -6.93 -0.86
N GLU A 104 4.41 -7.90 -0.18
CA GLU A 104 4.06 -9.32 -0.31
C GLU A 104 2.59 -9.54 -0.03
N ASN A 105 2.07 -8.99 1.08
CA ASN A 105 0.65 -9.04 1.43
C ASN A 105 -0.24 -8.44 0.32
N GLY A 106 0.17 -7.29 -0.25
CA GLY A 106 -0.55 -6.67 -1.37
C GLY A 106 -0.56 -7.53 -2.63
N ARG A 107 0.56 -8.18 -2.94
CA ARG A 107 0.69 -9.10 -4.08
C ARG A 107 -0.15 -10.36 -3.89
N GLU A 108 -0.14 -10.95 -2.70
CA GLU A 108 -0.92 -12.15 -2.39
C GLU A 108 -2.43 -11.91 -2.46
N ASP A 109 -2.92 -10.82 -1.83
CA ASP A 109 -4.34 -10.46 -1.93
C ASP A 109 -4.76 -10.28 -3.38
N LEU A 110 -3.91 -9.65 -4.19
CA LEU A 110 -4.17 -9.46 -5.60
C LEU A 110 -4.29 -10.78 -6.38
N LEU A 111 -3.33 -11.69 -6.23
CA LEU A 111 -3.35 -12.99 -6.89
C LEU A 111 -4.60 -13.79 -6.50
N GLN A 112 -4.94 -13.83 -5.21
CA GLN A 112 -6.15 -14.51 -4.73
C GLN A 112 -7.43 -13.96 -5.37
N GLN A 113 -7.51 -12.64 -5.58
CA GLN A 113 -8.68 -12.03 -6.21
C GLN A 113 -8.77 -12.31 -7.72
N ILE A 114 -7.64 -12.40 -8.41
CA ILE A 114 -7.62 -12.82 -9.82
C ILE A 114 -8.17 -14.25 -9.95
N GLU A 115 -7.64 -15.17 -9.15
CA GLU A 115 -8.09 -16.57 -9.14
C GLU A 115 -9.58 -16.70 -8.81
N LEU A 116 -10.08 -15.92 -7.84
CA LEU A 116 -11.51 -15.93 -7.49
C LEU A 116 -12.38 -15.44 -8.65
N GLN A 117 -11.94 -14.41 -9.39
CA GLN A 117 -12.69 -13.90 -10.55
C GLN A 117 -12.70 -14.87 -11.72
N GLU A 118 -11.60 -15.59 -11.96
CA GLU A 118 -11.52 -16.61 -13.02
C GLU A 118 -12.43 -17.80 -12.71
N ASN A 119 -12.38 -18.32 -11.48
CA ASN A 119 -13.27 -19.40 -11.02
C ASN A 119 -14.76 -19.04 -11.12
N ASN A 120 -15.13 -17.79 -10.87
CA ASN A 120 -16.51 -17.34 -10.98
C ASN A 120 -16.99 -17.22 -12.44
N ARG A 121 -16.07 -16.97 -13.39
CA ARG A 121 -16.37 -16.90 -14.83
C ARG A 121 -16.56 -18.28 -15.47
N GLU A 122 -15.85 -19.29 -14.98
CA GLU A 122 -15.99 -20.67 -15.48
C GLU A 122 -17.26 -21.37 -14.97
N ARG A 123 -17.88 -20.83 -13.91
CA ARG A 123 -19.09 -21.38 -13.27
C ARG A 123 -20.40 -20.68 -13.67
N GLY A 124 -20.34 -19.58 -14.43
CA GLY A 124 -21.49 -18.80 -14.89
C GLY A 124 -21.70 -18.93 -16.39
#